data_AF-A0A2V5QFJ4-F1
#
_entry.id   AF-A0A2V5QFJ4-F1
#
_cell.length_a   1.000
_cell.length_b   1.000
_cell.length_c   1.000
_cell.angle_alpha   90.00
_cell.angle_beta   90.00
_cell.angle_gamma   90.00
#
_symmetry.space_group_name_H-M   'P 1'
#
loop_
_entity.id
_entity.type
_entity.pdbx_description
1 polymer ?
#
loop_
_entity_poly.entity_id
_entity_poly.type
_entity_poly.pdbx_seq_one_letter_code
_entity_poly.pdbx_strand_id
1 'polypeptide(L)' 'NIVFNLIGAGVFGKTEEDSIEDFKNVYDFEEAFMKPFAPEKPATVKTPARLPTRKPAISGK' A
#
# COMPACT_ATOMS: atom_id res chain seq x y z
N ASN A 1 4.61 6.99 -2.95
CA ASN A 1 4.92 7.21 -1.53
C ASN A 1 3.76 8.02 -0.95
N ILE A 2 3.08 7.48 0.07
CA ILE A 2 1.81 8.01 0.59
C ILE A 2 1.95 9.42 1.17
N VAL A 3 3.11 9.73 1.77
CA VAL A 3 3.38 11.03 2.41
C VAL A 3 3.28 12.18 1.42
N PHE A 4 3.84 12.04 0.21
CA PHE A 4 3.80 13.11 -0.80
C PHE A 4 2.40 13.36 -1.35
N ASN A 5 1.56 12.33 -1.42
CA ASN A 5 0.16 12.51 -1.81
C ASN A 5 -0.58 13.36 -0.77
N LEU A 6 -0.27 13.17 0.52
CA LEU A 6 -0.88 13.92 1.61
C LEU A 6 -0.35 15.36 1.72
N ILE A 7 0.91 15.60 1.38
CA ILE A 7 1.46 16.96 1.22
C ILE A 7 0.76 17.66 0.05
N GLY A 8 0.64 17.01 -1.12
CA GLY A 8 -0.04 17.58 -2.28
C GLY A 8 -1.53 17.86 -2.04
N ALA A 9 -2.18 17.07 -1.17
CA ALA A 9 -3.55 17.30 -0.74
C ALA A 9 -3.70 18.41 0.33
N GLY A 10 -2.60 19.01 0.79
CA GLY A 10 -2.59 20.06 1.83
C GLY A 10 -2.88 19.54 3.24
N VAL A 11 -2.83 18.22 3.46
CA VAL A 11 -3.07 17.61 4.77
C VAL A 11 -1.82 17.71 5.65
N PHE A 12 -0.64 17.59 5.05
CA PHE A 12 0.64 17.78 5.72
C PHE A 12 1.38 19.00 5.16
N GLY A 13 2.09 19.71 6.05
CA GLY A 13 3.07 20.71 5.67
C GLY A 13 4.38 20.06 5.21
N LYS A 14 5.20 20.84 4.52
CA LYS A 14 6.57 20.51 4.16
C LYS A 14 7.46 21.70 4.56
N THR A 15 8.62 21.44 5.15
CA THR A 15 9.65 22.46 5.42
C THR A 15 10.72 22.47 4.32
N GLU A 16 11.61 23.47 4.35
CA GLU A 16 12.70 23.55 3.38
C GLU A 16 13.74 22.42 3.55
N GLU A 17 13.82 21.86 4.75
CA GLU A 17 14.74 20.79 5.12
C GLU A 17 14.22 19.39 4.74
N ASP A 18 12.91 19.23 4.53
CA ASP A 18 12.32 17.93 4.17
C ASP A 18 12.79 17.47 2.78
N SER A 19 13.34 16.26 2.69
CA SER A 19 13.79 15.65 1.42
C SER A 19 13.06 14.33 1.11
N ILE A 20 13.12 13.89 -0.14
CA ILE A 20 12.60 12.56 -0.53
C ILE A 20 13.48 11.45 0.08
N GLU A 21 14.76 11.76 0.22
CA GLU A 21 15.80 10.88 0.73
C GLU A 21 15.55 10.47 2.18
N ASP A 22 14.93 11.33 2.99
CA ASP A 22 14.55 11.03 4.37
C ASP A 22 13.58 9.86 4.50
N PHE A 23 12.88 9.50 3.41
CA PHE A 23 11.95 8.38 3.36
C PHE A 23 12.52 7.14 2.67
N LYS A 24 13.78 7.18 2.19
CA LYS A 24 14.42 6.01 1.56
C LYS A 24 14.96 5.07 2.63
N ASN A 25 14.66 3.78 2.49
CA ASN A 25 15.20 2.69 3.31
C ASN A 25 15.00 2.84 4.83
N VAL A 26 14.00 3.61 5.28
CA VAL A 26 13.70 3.80 6.72
C VAL A 26 13.15 2.53 7.35
N TYR A 27 12.37 1.77 6.60
CA TYR A 27 11.80 0.50 7.02
C TYR A 27 11.94 -0.56 5.94
N ASP A 28 12.21 -1.78 6.38
CA ASP A 28 11.96 -2.97 5.58
C ASP A 28 10.46 -3.30 5.64
N PHE A 29 9.86 -3.57 4.48
CA PHE A 29 8.41 -3.80 4.39
C PHE A 29 7.98 -5.08 5.10
N GLU A 30 8.78 -6.14 5.00
CA GLU A 30 8.48 -7.42 5.64
C GLU A 30 8.52 -7.27 7.17
N GLU A 31 9.56 -6.63 7.69
CA GLU A 31 9.72 -6.39 9.13
C GLU A 31 8.66 -5.44 9.71
N ALA A 32 8.37 -4.32 9.04
CA ALA A 32 7.50 -3.29 9.60
C ALA A 32 6.00 -3.58 9.42
N PHE A 33 5.62 -4.25 8.32
CA PHE A 33 4.20 -4.38 7.94
C PHE A 33 3.74 -5.82 7.75
N MET A 34 4.63 -6.77 7.43
CA MET A 34 4.20 -8.16 7.25
C MET A 34 4.25 -8.92 8.57
N LYS A 35 5.43 -9.04 9.18
CA LYS A 35 5.63 -9.87 10.38
C LYS A 35 4.75 -9.47 11.56
N PRO A 36 4.58 -8.19 11.92
CA PRO A 36 3.79 -7.80 13.09
C PRO A 36 2.30 -8.07 12.93
N PHE A 37 1.83 -8.19 11.69
CA PHE A 37 0.41 -8.37 11.36
C PHE A 37 0.15 -9.74 10.71
N ALA A 38 1.15 -10.63 10.68
CA ALA A 38 0.99 -11.98 10.22
C ALA A 38 0.09 -12.76 11.20
N PRO A 39 -0.81 -13.61 10.70
CA PRO A 39 -1.67 -14.39 11.58
C PRO A 39 -0.83 -15.37 12.41
N GLU A 40 -1.08 -15.42 13.72
CA GLU A 40 -0.35 -16.29 14.68
C GLU A 40 -0.40 -17.77 14.29
N LYS A 41 -1.47 -18.17 13.60
CA LYS A 41 -1.60 -19.50 13.00
C LYS A 41 -1.71 -19.34 11.49
N PRO A 42 -0.87 -20.03 10.69
CA PRO A 42 -1.03 -20.01 9.25
C PRO A 42 -2.44 -20.49 8.93
N ALA A 43 -3.23 -19.60 8.33
CA ALA A 43 -4.58 -19.92 7.90
C ALA A 43 -4.48 -21.13 6.98
N THR A 44 -5.00 -22.28 7.41
CA THR A 44 -5.23 -23.42 6.54
C THR A 44 -6.10 -22.91 5.40
N VAL A 45 -5.50 -22.78 4.23
CA VAL A 45 -6.09 -22.16 3.05
C VAL A 45 -7.40 -22.88 2.72
N LYS A 46 -8.54 -22.32 3.13
CA LYS A 46 -9.74 -22.41 2.31
C LYS A 46 -9.54 -21.33 1.26
N THR A 47 -9.11 -21.76 0.07
CA THR A 47 -8.89 -20.92 -1.10
C THR A 47 -10.03 -19.90 -1.20
N PRO A 48 -9.76 -18.58 -1.15
CA PRO A 48 -10.83 -17.64 -1.40
C PRO A 48 -11.23 -17.84 -2.86
N ALA A 49 -12.49 -18.21 -3.07
CA ALA A 49 -13.06 -18.28 -4.40
C ALA A 49 -12.75 -16.96 -5.11
N ARG A 50 -11.96 -17.06 -6.19
CA ARG A 50 -11.59 -15.94 -7.05
C ARG A 50 -12.83 -15.09 -7.31
N LEU A 51 -12.84 -13.86 -6.78
CA LEU A 51 -13.88 -12.88 -7.10
C LEU A 51 -13.90 -12.75 -8.63
N PRO A 52 -15.07 -12.90 -9.29
CA PRO A 52 -15.12 -12.85 -10.74
C PRO A 52 -14.73 -11.43 -11.17
N THR A 53 -13.56 -11.32 -11.79
CA THR A 53 -13.16 -10.11 -12.51
C THR A 53 -14.23 -9.85 -13.58
N ARG A 54 -15.05 -8.81 -13.42
CA ARG A 54 -15.86 -8.28 -14.52
C ARG A 54 -14.90 -7.89 -15.63
N LYS A 55 -14.96 -8.59 -16.76
CA LYS A 55 -14.26 -8.20 -18.00
C LYS A 55 -14.73 -6.79 -18.38
N PRO A 56 -13.86 -5.89 -18.85
CA PRO A 56 -14.33 -4.68 -19.51
C PRO A 56 -14.90 -5.12 -20.86
N ALA A 57 -16.24 -5.13 -20.98
CA ALA A 57 -16.86 -5.20 -22.29
C ALA A 57 -16.80 -3.80 -22.89
N ILE A 58 -15.88 -3.69 -23.85
CA ILE A 58 -15.67 -2.59 -24.76
C ILE A 58 -17.00 -2.11 -25.35
N SER A 59 -17.18 -0.79 -25.36
CA SER A 59 -18.23 -0.06 -26.05
C SER A 59 -18.36 -0.54 -27.50
N GLY A 60 -19.57 -0.89 -27.91
CA GLY A 60 -19.88 -1.30 -29.27
C GLY A 60 -21.32 -0.93 -29.64
N LYS A 61 -21.53 0.36 -29.93
CA LYS A 61 -22.27 0.94 -31.06
C LYS A 61 -22.53 2.42 -30.83
#